data_AF-A0A519KNR3-F1
#
_entry.id   AF-A0A519KNR3-F1
#
_cell.length_a   1.000
_cell.length_b   1.000
_cell.length_c   1.000
_cell.angle_alpha   90.00
_cell.angle_beta   90.00
_cell.angle_gamma   90.00
#
_symmetry.space_group_name_H-M   'P 1'
#
loop_
_entity.id
_entity.type
_entity.pdbx_description
1 polymer ?
#
loop_
_entity_poly.entity_id
_entity_poly.type
_entity_poly.pdbx_seq_one_letter_code
_entity_poly.pdbx_strand_id
1 'polypeptide(L)'
;MIIVHHLNDSRSQRVLWLLEELGVDYEVKRYERDAKTRLAPPELRAIHPLGKSPVIQHGDVIVAETGAIVEYLLETFPESGLKPSPGTAEARRYTYWLHYAEGSAMTPLLLKLIFGVIPQRSPLLIRPIARGISKKVGAAMIDPQIASHLAYWEGELTRSEWFAGDRFTAADIMMSFPLEAA
;
A
#
# COMPACT_ATOMS: atom_id res chain seq x y z
N MET A 1 9.57 -15.55 -15.62
CA MET A 1 10.15 -14.23 -15.31
C MET A 1 9.04 -13.32 -14.86
N ILE A 2 9.24 -12.61 -13.75
CA ILE A 2 8.26 -11.68 -13.19
C ILE A 2 8.59 -10.26 -13.68
N ILE A 3 7.58 -9.52 -14.15
CA ILE A 3 7.69 -8.11 -14.49
C ILE A 3 6.82 -7.31 -13.53
N VAL A 4 7.41 -6.36 -12.83
CA VAL A 4 6.69 -5.41 -11.98
C VAL A 4 6.41 -4.15 -12.77
N HIS A 5 5.14 -3.84 -12.99
CA HIS A 5 4.69 -2.62 -13.64
C HIS A 5 4.63 -1.48 -12.62
N HIS A 6 5.75 -0.78 -12.46
CA HIS A 6 5.96 0.28 -11.48
C HIS A 6 5.53 1.65 -12.01
N LEU A 7 4.56 2.28 -11.35
CA LEU A 7 4.24 3.71 -11.56
C LEU A 7 4.91 4.56 -10.47
N ASN A 8 5.47 5.72 -10.83
CA ASN A 8 5.99 6.65 -9.81
C ASN A 8 4.89 7.07 -8.82
N ASP A 9 5.31 7.28 -7.57
CA ASP A 9 4.43 7.57 -6.43
C ASP A 9 3.29 6.53 -6.32
N SER A 10 3.66 5.25 -6.36
CA SER A 10 2.73 4.13 -6.18
C SER A 10 3.19 3.19 -5.07
N ARG A 11 2.29 2.29 -4.65
CA ARG A 11 2.51 1.34 -3.55
C ARG A 11 3.31 0.11 -3.97
N SER A 12 3.93 0.12 -5.16
CA SER A 12 4.67 -1.04 -5.68
C SER A 12 5.92 -1.37 -4.88
N GLN A 13 6.42 -0.47 -4.04
CA GLN A 13 7.57 -0.73 -3.17
C GLN A 13 7.38 -1.99 -2.30
N ARG A 14 6.15 -2.26 -1.87
CA ARG A 14 5.80 -3.48 -1.12
C ARG A 14 6.06 -4.74 -1.93
N VAL A 15 5.70 -4.72 -3.21
CA VAL A 15 5.89 -5.86 -4.12
C VAL A 15 7.36 -6.03 -4.45
N LEU A 16 8.07 -4.92 -4.68
CA LEU A 16 9.53 -4.97 -4.89
C LEU A 16 10.23 -5.57 -3.68
N TRP A 17 9.93 -5.09 -2.47
CA TRP A 17 10.50 -5.64 -1.24
C TRP A 17 10.15 -7.12 -1.07
N LEU A 18 8.88 -7.53 -1.28
CA LEU A 18 8.52 -8.95 -1.24
C LEU A 18 9.35 -9.80 -2.21
N LEU A 19 9.59 -9.34 -3.44
CA LEU A 19 10.39 -10.08 -4.42
C LEU A 19 11.86 -10.21 -3.97
N GLU A 20 12.42 -9.20 -3.31
CA GLU A 20 13.75 -9.28 -2.70
C GLU A 20 13.80 -10.33 -1.58
N GLU A 21 12.80 -10.35 -0.68
CA GLU A 21 12.71 -11.35 0.41
C GLU A 21 12.52 -12.77 -0.14
N LEU A 22 11.85 -12.90 -1.28
CA LEU A 22 11.70 -14.18 -1.99
C LEU A 22 12.98 -14.62 -2.70
N GLY A 23 13.94 -13.72 -2.93
CA GLY A 23 15.20 -14.01 -3.62
C GLY A 23 15.01 -14.43 -5.08
N VAL A 24 13.98 -13.90 -5.76
CA VAL A 24 13.63 -14.27 -7.14
C VAL A 24 13.99 -13.18 -8.14
N ASP A 25 14.37 -13.59 -9.36
CA ASP A 25 14.64 -12.63 -10.43
C ASP A 25 13.37 -11.97 -10.97
N TYR A 26 13.42 -10.65 -11.13
CA TYR A 26 12.34 -9.87 -11.72
C TYR A 26 12.86 -8.65 -12.49
N GLU A 27 12.02 -8.14 -13.39
CA GLU A 27 12.27 -6.89 -14.12
C GLU A 27 11.32 -5.79 -13.64
N VAL A 28 11.79 -4.54 -13.61
CA VAL A 28 10.94 -3.38 -13.31
C VAL A 28 10.66 -2.61 -14.59
N LYS A 29 9.41 -2.65 -15.05
CA LYS A 29 8.94 -1.76 -16.12
C LYS A 29 8.37 -0.50 -15.51
N ARG A 30 9.10 0.61 -15.66
CA ARG A 30 8.75 1.91 -15.06
C ARG A 30 7.81 2.72 -15.94
N TYR A 31 6.87 3.40 -15.30
CA TYR A 31 5.89 4.29 -15.90
C TYR A 31 5.88 5.60 -15.11
N GLU A 32 5.61 6.70 -15.82
CA GLU A 32 5.51 8.04 -15.24
C GLU A 32 4.08 8.56 -15.35
N ARG A 33 3.59 9.15 -14.27
CA ARG A 33 2.32 9.88 -14.26
C ARG A 33 2.45 11.14 -15.10
N ASP A 34 1.35 11.50 -15.78
CA ASP A 34 1.27 12.79 -16.44
C ASP A 34 1.47 13.93 -15.42
N ALA A 35 2.38 14.86 -15.72
CA ALA A 35 2.82 15.88 -14.77
C ALA A 35 1.68 16.83 -14.32
N LYS A 36 0.64 17.00 -15.15
CA LYS A 36 -0.47 17.93 -14.87
C LYS A 36 -1.62 17.23 -14.15
N THR A 37 -2.10 16.15 -14.75
CA THR A 37 -3.29 15.39 -14.32
C THR A 37 -2.97 14.35 -13.25
N ARG A 38 -1.70 13.93 -13.13
CA ARG A 38 -1.21 12.86 -12.25
C ARG A 38 -1.84 11.49 -12.55
N LEU A 39 -2.46 11.35 -13.73
CA LEU A 39 -3.02 10.09 -14.20
C LEU A 39 -1.93 9.18 -14.77
N ALA A 40 -2.18 7.88 -14.77
CA ALA A 40 -1.29 6.90 -15.39
C ALA A 40 -1.25 7.09 -16.92
N PRO A 41 -0.15 6.66 -17.57
CA PRO A 41 -0.03 6.74 -19.02
C PRO A 41 -0.82 5.60 -19.71
N PRO A 42 -1.16 5.73 -21.01
CA PRO A 42 -1.95 4.72 -21.74
C PRO A 42 -1.33 3.33 -21.73
N GLU A 43 0.00 3.22 -21.73
CA GLU A 43 0.75 1.97 -21.74
C GLU A 43 0.49 1.14 -20.48
N LEU A 44 0.32 1.78 -19.31
CA LEU A 44 -0.04 1.07 -18.08
C LEU A 44 -1.52 0.67 -18.09
N ARG A 45 -2.40 1.50 -18.67
CA ARG A 45 -3.83 1.14 -18.84
C ARG A 45 -4.04 -0.06 -19.73
N ALA A 46 -3.16 -0.25 -20.72
CA ALA A 46 -3.19 -1.43 -21.59
C ALA A 46 -2.87 -2.73 -20.82
N ILE A 47 -2.15 -2.64 -19.70
CA ILE A 47 -1.86 -3.79 -18.82
C ILE A 47 -3.01 -4.04 -17.85
N HIS A 48 -3.54 -2.98 -17.22
CA HIS A 48 -4.70 -3.08 -16.35
C HIS A 48 -5.62 -1.86 -16.54
N PRO A 49 -6.94 -2.04 -16.80
CA PRO A 49 -7.85 -0.96 -17.20
C PRO A 49 -7.89 0.25 -16.26
N LEU A 50 -7.69 0.03 -14.96
CA LEU A 50 -7.68 1.12 -13.96
C LEU A 50 -6.41 1.99 -14.00
N GLY A 51 -5.36 1.58 -14.73
CA GLY A 51 -4.08 2.26 -14.78
C GLY A 51 -3.46 2.47 -13.39
N LYS A 52 -3.52 1.44 -12.55
CA LYS A 52 -2.98 1.46 -11.19
C LYS A 52 -1.74 0.58 -11.12
N SER A 53 -0.93 0.85 -10.10
CA SER A 53 0.27 0.11 -9.73
C SER A 53 0.24 -0.10 -8.21
N PRO A 54 0.72 -1.24 -7.70
CA PRO A 54 1.41 -2.31 -8.44
C PRO A 54 0.49 -3.18 -9.31
N VAL A 55 1.08 -3.71 -10.38
CA VAL A 55 0.60 -4.85 -11.16
C VAL A 55 1.83 -5.70 -11.48
N ILE A 56 1.73 -7.02 -11.37
CA ILE A 56 2.79 -7.93 -11.84
C ILE A 56 2.31 -8.72 -13.04
N GLN A 57 3.26 -9.08 -13.90
CA GLN A 57 3.08 -10.06 -14.95
C GLN A 57 4.04 -11.23 -14.70
N HIS A 58 3.52 -12.45 -14.64
CA HIS A 58 4.31 -13.66 -14.51
C HIS A 58 3.94 -14.62 -15.65
N GLY A 59 4.76 -14.62 -16.72
CA GLY A 59 4.37 -15.26 -17.98
C GLY A 59 3.16 -14.57 -18.59
N ASP A 60 2.08 -15.32 -18.81
CA ASP A 60 0.81 -14.82 -19.34
C ASP A 60 -0.17 -14.36 -18.24
N VAL A 61 0.18 -14.54 -16.97
CA VAL A 61 -0.67 -14.19 -15.83
C VAL A 61 -0.42 -12.74 -15.41
N ILE A 62 -1.47 -11.92 -15.42
CA ILE A 62 -1.44 -10.54 -14.90
C ILE A 62 -2.19 -10.52 -13.57
N VAL A 63 -1.53 -10.02 -12.52
CA VAL A 63 -2.10 -9.92 -11.18
C VAL A 63 -2.05 -8.47 -10.72
N ALA A 64 -3.22 -7.93 -10.37
CA ALA A 64 -3.40 -6.61 -9.79
C ALA A 64 -3.93 -6.72 -8.35
N GLU A 65 -3.96 -5.59 -7.62
CA GLU A 65 -4.24 -5.49 -6.19
C GLU A 65 -3.11 -6.04 -5.30
N THR A 66 -2.54 -5.19 -4.44
CA THR A 66 -1.34 -5.53 -3.65
C THR A 66 -1.52 -6.81 -2.84
N GLY A 67 -2.66 -6.97 -2.14
CA GLY A 67 -2.93 -8.17 -1.35
C GLY A 67 -2.99 -9.44 -2.20
N ALA A 68 -3.67 -9.39 -3.35
CA ALA A 68 -3.76 -10.53 -4.27
C ALA A 68 -2.40 -10.85 -4.91
N ILE A 69 -1.57 -9.84 -5.21
CA ILE A 69 -0.19 -10.03 -5.67
C ILE A 69 0.64 -10.76 -4.61
N VAL A 70 0.54 -10.34 -3.34
CA VAL A 70 1.25 -11.00 -2.23
C VAL A 70 0.79 -12.45 -2.09
N GLU A 71 -0.51 -12.72 -2.10
CA GLU A 71 -1.03 -14.09 -2.01
C GLU A 71 -0.56 -14.96 -3.17
N TYR A 72 -0.66 -14.46 -4.41
CA TYR A 72 -0.19 -15.14 -5.61
C TYR A 72 1.30 -15.50 -5.53
N LEU A 73 2.15 -14.55 -5.10
CA LEU A 73 3.59 -14.78 -4.98
C LEU A 73 3.91 -15.82 -3.89
N LEU A 74 3.23 -15.77 -2.74
CA LEU A 74 3.46 -16.74 -1.66
C LEU A 74 2.90 -18.13 -1.97
N GLU A 75 1.87 -18.23 -2.81
CA GLU A 75 1.42 -19.51 -3.37
C GLU A 75 2.39 -20.07 -4.41
N THR A 76 3.01 -19.18 -5.20
CA THR A 76 4.02 -19.56 -6.20
C THR A 76 5.34 -19.98 -5.54
N PHE A 77 5.69 -19.36 -4.41
CA PHE A 77 6.93 -19.59 -3.66
C PHE A 77 6.63 -19.97 -2.18
N PRO A 78 6.05 -21.16 -1.93
CA PRO A 78 5.56 -21.54 -0.60
C PRO A 78 6.67 -21.75 0.43
N GLU A 79 7.89 -22.07 -0.01
CA GLU A 79 9.05 -22.31 0.85
C GLU A 79 9.63 -21.02 1.47
N SER A 80 9.09 -19.85 1.13
CA SER A 80 9.57 -18.54 1.62
C SER A 80 9.43 -18.35 3.13
N GLY A 81 8.51 -19.06 3.79
CA GLY A 81 8.24 -18.90 5.22
C GLY A 81 7.56 -17.57 5.60
N LEU A 82 7.21 -16.72 4.63
CA LEU A 82 6.61 -15.40 4.84
C LEU A 82 5.09 -15.44 5.10
N LYS A 83 4.48 -16.64 5.05
CA LYS A 83 3.08 -16.91 5.39
C LYS A 83 3.02 -17.95 6.51
N PRO A 84 2.44 -17.64 7.68
CA PRO A 84 2.28 -18.64 8.74
C PRO A 84 1.37 -19.80 8.32
N SER A 85 1.57 -20.96 8.95
CA SER A 85 0.79 -22.16 8.67
C SER A 85 -0.71 -21.95 8.92
N PRO A 86 -1.60 -22.42 8.02
CA PRO A 86 -3.04 -22.27 8.20
C PRO A 86 -3.55 -22.82 9.55
N GLY A 87 -4.56 -22.16 10.12
CA GLY A 87 -5.21 -22.59 11.36
C GLY A 87 -4.54 -22.12 12.65
N THR A 88 -3.30 -21.59 12.61
CA THR A 88 -2.63 -21.04 13.80
C THR A 88 -3.14 -19.65 14.16
N ALA A 89 -2.77 -19.16 15.35
CA ALA A 89 -3.12 -17.81 15.79
C ALA A 89 -2.38 -16.74 14.95
N GLU A 90 -1.14 -17.00 14.59
CA GLU A 90 -0.29 -16.17 13.74
C GLU A 90 -0.87 -16.05 12.34
N ALA A 91 -1.41 -17.14 11.76
CA ALA A 91 -2.08 -17.08 10.47
C ALA A 91 -3.33 -16.18 10.50
N ARG A 92 -4.11 -16.21 11.58
CA ARG A 92 -5.25 -15.30 11.75
C ARG A 92 -4.81 -13.83 11.85
N ARG A 93 -3.74 -13.56 12.60
CA ARG A 93 -3.14 -12.22 12.70
C ARG A 93 -2.57 -11.76 11.35
N TYR A 94 -1.84 -12.63 10.66
CA TYR A 94 -1.32 -12.39 9.32
C TYR A 94 -2.42 -11.96 8.36
N THR A 95 -3.50 -12.75 8.25
CA THR A 95 -4.63 -12.41 7.37
C THR A 95 -5.27 -11.08 7.77
N TYR A 96 -5.45 -10.84 9.07
CA TYR A 96 -5.97 -9.56 9.54
C TYR A 96 -5.10 -8.38 9.06
N TRP A 97 -3.79 -8.43 9.30
CA TRP A 97 -2.88 -7.33 8.97
C TRP A 97 -2.67 -7.14 7.46
N LEU A 98 -2.64 -8.25 6.70
CA LEU A 98 -2.60 -8.21 5.24
C LEU A 98 -3.75 -7.38 4.66
N HIS A 99 -4.99 -7.61 5.14
CA HIS A 99 -6.16 -6.86 4.69
C HIS A 99 -6.28 -5.48 5.34
N TYR A 100 -5.94 -5.36 6.63
CA TYR A 100 -5.99 -4.11 7.38
C TYR A 100 -5.13 -3.03 6.72
N ALA A 101 -3.95 -3.41 6.22
CA ALA A 101 -3.01 -2.51 5.56
C ALA A 101 -3.65 -1.72 4.41
N GLU A 102 -4.61 -2.29 3.68
CA GLU A 102 -5.31 -1.61 2.58
C GLU A 102 -6.71 -1.13 2.98
N GLY A 103 -7.48 -1.97 3.67
CA GLY A 103 -8.89 -1.70 3.97
C GLY A 103 -9.10 -0.67 5.08
N SER A 104 -8.23 -0.69 6.09
CA SER A 104 -8.38 0.16 7.29
C SER A 104 -7.36 1.29 7.31
N ALA A 105 -6.07 0.97 7.17
CA ALA A 105 -4.98 1.92 7.36
C ALA A 105 -4.93 3.01 6.27
N MET A 106 -5.15 2.64 5.01
CA MET A 106 -4.98 3.58 3.89
C MET A 106 -6.10 4.63 3.78
N THR A 107 -7.30 4.35 4.29
CA THR A 107 -8.44 5.27 4.15
C THR A 107 -8.17 6.64 4.77
N PRO A 108 -7.80 6.77 6.07
CA PRO A 108 -7.49 8.08 6.64
C PRO A 108 -6.26 8.75 6.00
N LEU A 109 -5.27 7.96 5.56
CA LEU A 109 -4.08 8.47 4.86
C LEU A 109 -4.43 9.06 3.49
N LEU A 110 -5.31 8.41 2.74
CA LEU A 110 -5.85 8.92 1.49
C LEU A 110 -6.61 10.23 1.71
N LEU A 111 -7.44 10.31 2.76
CA LEU A 111 -8.15 11.54 3.10
C LEU A 111 -7.15 12.67 3.43
N LYS A 112 -6.12 12.39 4.24
CA LYS A 112 -5.05 13.37 4.56
C LYS A 112 -4.37 13.87 3.29
N LEU A 113 -4.03 12.97 2.36
CA LEU A 113 -3.46 13.34 1.05
C LEU A 113 -4.40 14.25 0.25
N ILE A 114 -5.67 13.87 0.09
CA ILE A 114 -6.64 14.63 -0.71
C ILE A 114 -6.85 16.03 -0.12
N PHE A 115 -7.06 16.15 1.18
CA PHE A 115 -7.23 17.44 1.84
C PHE A 115 -5.94 18.29 1.84
N GLY A 116 -4.75 17.67 1.79
CA GLY A 116 -3.50 18.37 1.56
C GLY A 116 -3.37 18.94 0.13
N VAL A 117 -3.91 18.24 -0.87
CA VAL A 117 -3.85 18.63 -2.29
C VAL A 117 -4.90 19.67 -2.67
N ILE A 118 -6.09 19.65 -2.06
CA ILE A 118 -7.20 20.56 -2.40
C ILE A 118 -6.76 22.05 -2.42
N PRO A 119 -6.08 22.60 -1.41
CA PRO A 119 -5.64 24.00 -1.44
C PRO A 119 -4.64 24.28 -2.57
N GLN A 120 -3.76 23.31 -2.89
CA GLN A 120 -2.75 23.46 -3.94
C GLN A 120 -3.38 23.53 -5.34
N ARG A 121 -4.47 22.78 -5.54
CA ARG A 121 -5.24 22.75 -6.79
C ARG A 121 -6.33 23.81 -6.88
N SER A 122 -6.56 24.58 -5.81
CA SER A 122 -7.58 25.62 -5.76
C SER A 122 -7.16 26.91 -6.49
N PRO A 123 -8.09 27.56 -7.22
CA PRO A 123 -7.89 28.91 -7.76
C PRO A 123 -7.44 29.90 -6.68
N LEU A 124 -6.62 30.88 -7.06
CA LEU A 124 -6.00 31.84 -6.14
C LEU A 124 -7.00 32.53 -5.22
N LEU A 125 -8.17 32.91 -5.74
CA LEU A 125 -9.21 33.64 -5.01
C LEU A 125 -9.81 32.83 -3.84
N ILE A 126 -10.03 31.52 -4.03
CA ILE A 126 -10.69 30.67 -3.01
C ILE A 126 -9.69 29.86 -2.17
N ARG A 127 -8.41 29.88 -2.53
CA ARG A 127 -7.35 29.12 -1.87
C ARG A 127 -7.28 29.32 -0.35
N PRO A 128 -7.44 30.54 0.22
CA PRO A 128 -7.46 30.72 1.67
C PRO A 128 -8.62 29.99 2.35
N ILE A 129 -9.79 29.99 1.73
CA ILE A 129 -10.99 29.30 2.23
C ILE A 129 -10.79 27.79 2.18
N ALA A 130 -10.32 27.28 1.03
CA ALA A 130 -10.02 25.86 0.86
C ALA A 130 -9.00 25.35 1.89
N ARG A 131 -7.98 26.15 2.19
CA ARG A 131 -6.99 25.86 3.24
C ARG A 131 -7.65 25.82 4.63
N GLY A 132 -8.52 26.77 4.94
CA GLY A 132 -9.26 26.81 6.21
C GLY A 132 -10.13 25.57 6.42
N ILE A 133 -10.91 25.18 5.41
CA ILE A 133 -11.73 23.96 5.43
C ILE A 133 -10.84 22.73 5.61
N SER A 134 -9.79 22.61 4.80
CA SER A 134 -8.90 21.43 4.85
C SER A 134 -8.22 21.28 6.20
N LYS A 135 -7.78 22.38 6.83
CA LYS A 135 -7.22 22.37 8.18
C LYS A 135 -8.25 21.94 9.22
N LYS A 136 -9.48 22.47 9.14
CA LYS A 136 -10.53 22.16 10.12
C LYS A 136 -11.00 20.70 10.03
N VAL A 137 -11.21 20.18 8.81
CA VAL A 137 -11.56 18.78 8.58
C VAL A 137 -10.41 17.86 8.98
N GLY A 138 -9.17 18.22 8.62
CA GLY A 138 -7.96 17.52 9.05
C GLY A 138 -7.93 17.32 10.56
N ALA A 139 -7.92 18.43 11.31
CA ALA A 139 -7.82 18.39 12.76
C ALA A 139 -9.01 17.73 13.48
N ALA A 140 -10.24 17.87 12.94
CA ALA A 140 -11.44 17.38 13.61
C ALA A 140 -11.79 15.92 13.27
N MET A 141 -11.40 15.42 12.10
CA MET A 141 -11.88 14.13 11.59
C MET A 141 -10.77 13.19 11.11
N ILE A 142 -9.67 13.71 10.56
CA ILE A 142 -8.64 12.88 9.90
C ILE A 142 -7.50 12.59 10.88
N ASP A 143 -6.92 13.63 11.49
CA ASP A 143 -5.78 13.49 12.38
C ASP A 143 -6.08 12.61 13.61
N PRO A 144 -7.26 12.70 14.26
CA PRO A 144 -7.61 11.79 15.36
C PRO A 144 -7.74 10.33 14.94
N GLN A 145 -8.22 10.06 13.72
CA GLN A 145 -8.28 8.71 13.17
C GLN A 145 -6.87 8.18 12.96
N ILE A 146 -5.99 8.93 12.30
CA ILE A 146 -4.58 8.53 12.11
C ILE A 146 -3.91 8.29 13.46
N ALA A 147 -4.12 9.16 14.45
CA ALA A 147 -3.58 8.98 15.80
C ALA A 147 -4.07 7.69 16.46
N SER A 148 -5.35 7.33 16.28
CA SER A 148 -5.90 6.07 16.80
C SER A 148 -5.32 4.84 16.10
N HIS A 149 -5.08 4.92 14.79
CA HIS A 149 -4.39 3.88 14.03
C HIS A 149 -2.93 3.72 14.50
N LEU A 150 -2.19 4.82 14.66
CA LEU A 150 -0.81 4.81 15.17
C LEU A 150 -0.73 4.21 16.58
N ALA A 151 -1.62 4.62 17.49
CA ALA A 151 -1.68 4.07 18.84
C ALA A 151 -2.01 2.56 18.83
N TYR A 152 -2.87 2.12 17.91
CA TYR A 152 -3.17 0.70 17.74
C TYR A 152 -1.96 -0.08 17.22
N TRP A 153 -1.22 0.45 16.25
CA TRP A 153 0.01 -0.19 15.73
C TRP A 153 1.09 -0.29 16.80
N GLU A 154 1.34 0.81 17.53
CA GLU A 154 2.28 0.83 18.65
C GLU A 154 1.92 -0.22 19.71
N GLY A 155 0.64 -0.29 20.07
CA GLY A 155 0.15 -1.27 21.04
C GLY A 155 0.33 -2.72 20.57
N GLU A 156 0.19 -2.97 19.27
CA GLU A 156 0.36 -4.32 18.71
C GLU A 156 1.85 -4.69 18.57
N LEU A 157 2.71 -3.75 18.17
CA LEU A 157 4.17 -3.95 18.07
C LEU A 157 4.88 -3.96 19.44
N THR A 158 4.23 -3.47 20.49
CA THR A 158 4.70 -3.67 21.87
C THR A 158 4.44 -5.10 22.37
N ARG A 159 3.45 -5.80 21.79
CA ARG A 159 3.04 -7.15 22.23
C ARG A 159 3.84 -8.25 21.54
N SER A 160 4.24 -8.04 20.30
CA SER A 160 5.04 -8.96 19.51
C SER A 160 5.97 -8.17 18.59
N GLU A 161 7.12 -8.74 18.25
CA GLU A 161 8.14 -8.06 17.43
C GLU A 161 7.60 -7.65 16.05
N TRP A 162 6.73 -8.48 15.48
CA TRP A 162 6.10 -8.29 14.17
C TRP A 162 4.58 -8.32 14.28
N PHE A 163 3.87 -7.83 13.26
CA PHE A 163 2.41 -7.72 13.29
C PHE A 163 1.72 -9.09 13.43
N ALA A 164 2.26 -10.12 12.77
CA ALA A 164 1.72 -11.47 12.79
C ALA A 164 2.18 -12.32 14.00
N GLY A 165 3.16 -11.86 14.79
CA GLY A 165 3.74 -12.60 15.91
C GLY A 165 5.26 -12.32 16.04
N ASP A 166 6.03 -13.32 16.44
CA ASP A 166 7.48 -13.16 16.70
C ASP A 166 8.36 -13.35 15.46
N ARG A 167 7.75 -13.54 14.28
CA ARG A 167 8.47 -13.69 13.02
C ARG A 167 7.96 -12.71 11.98
N PHE A 168 8.89 -12.19 11.20
CA PHE A 168 8.60 -11.38 10.03
C PHE A 168 7.77 -12.15 9.00
N THR A 169 6.81 -11.48 8.39
CA THR A 169 5.90 -12.03 7.38
C THR A 169 5.57 -10.98 6.31
N ALA A 170 4.88 -11.41 5.24
CA ALA A 170 4.40 -10.46 4.25
C ALA A 170 3.34 -9.46 4.79
N ALA A 171 2.76 -9.70 5.97
CA ALA A 171 1.90 -8.71 6.62
C ALA A 171 2.69 -7.47 7.04
N ASP A 172 3.94 -7.63 7.47
CA ASP A 172 4.84 -6.54 7.84
C ASP A 172 5.25 -5.72 6.61
N ILE A 173 5.53 -6.40 5.49
CA ILE A 173 5.73 -5.75 4.18
C ILE A 173 4.49 -4.95 3.78
N MET A 174 3.28 -5.49 3.97
CA MET A 174 2.05 -4.76 3.67
C MET A 174 1.88 -3.53 4.60
N MET A 175 2.23 -3.66 5.88
CA MET A 175 2.14 -2.57 6.85
C MET A 175 3.27 -1.52 6.74
N SER A 176 4.32 -1.78 5.96
CA SER A 176 5.39 -0.79 5.73
C SER A 176 4.89 0.53 5.17
N PHE A 177 4.09 0.50 4.10
CA PHE A 177 3.63 1.71 3.43
C PHE A 177 2.73 2.59 4.31
N PRO A 178 1.72 2.09 5.04
CA PRO A 178 0.91 2.92 5.91
C PRO A 178 1.71 3.49 7.08
N LEU A 179 2.73 2.78 7.57
CA LEU A 179 3.67 3.30 8.57
C LEU A 179 4.51 4.45 8.01
N GLU A 180 5.06 4.31 6.81
CA GLU A 180 5.85 5.38 6.16
C GLU A 180 5.00 6.61 5.79
N ALA A 181 3.72 6.42 5.50
CA ALA A 181 2.83 7.48 5.01
C ALA A 181 2.07 8.24 6.11
N ALA A 182 2.02 7.73 7.35
CA ALA A 182 1.27 8.31 8.47
C ALA A 182 1.89 9.60 9.01
#